data_AF-A0A0F4RL17-F1
#
_entry.id   AF-A0A0F4RL17-F1
#
_cell.length_a   1.000
_cell.length_b   1.000
_cell.length_c   1.000
_cell.angle_alpha   90.00
_cell.angle_beta   90.00
_cell.angle_gamma   90.00
#
_symmetry.space_group_name_H-M   'P 1'
#
loop_
_entity.id
_entity.type
_entity.pdbx_description
1 polymer ?
#
loop_
_entity_poly.entity_id
_entity_poly.type
_entity_poly.pdbx_seq_one_letter_code
_entity_poly.pdbx_strand_id
1 'polypeptide(L)' 'MNIDRLINMGLRMLMNKGINKGIDMAAKRGKRAEDMTPEERQAAKNAGQNMHKARRGMNIMRRFMR' A
#
# COMPACT_ATOMS: atom_id res chain seq x y z
N MET A 1 21.39 14.86 -22.18
CA MET A 1 20.67 14.22 -21.06
C MET A 1 19.22 14.05 -21.48
N ASN A 2 18.72 12.82 -21.57
CA ASN A 2 17.39 12.54 -22.11
C ASN A 2 16.30 13.04 -21.16
N ILE A 3 15.37 13.82 -21.68
CA ILE A 3 14.14 14.26 -21.02
C ILE A 3 13.42 13.06 -20.37
N ASP A 4 13.50 11.88 -20.98
CA ASP A 4 12.98 10.63 -20.45
C ASP A 4 13.54 10.26 -19.08
N ARG A 5 14.83 10.52 -18.81
CA ARG A 5 15.42 10.27 -17.48
C ARG A 5 14.88 11.24 -16.43
N LEU A 6 14.58 12.47 -16.82
CA LEU A 6 14.07 13.51 -15.93
C LEU A 6 12.60 13.28 -15.58
N ILE A 7 11.81 12.89 -16.58
CA ILE A 7 10.43 12.42 -16.39
C ILE A 7 10.40 11.16 -15.52
N ASN A 8 11.24 10.17 -15.80
CA ASN A 8 11.32 8.95 -14.98
C ASN A 8 11.77 9.23 -13.54
N MET A 9 12.68 10.19 -13.31
CA MET A 9 13.04 10.62 -11.95
C MET A 9 11.90 11.34 -11.24
N GLY A 10 11.21 12.24 -11.93
CA GLY A 10 10.06 12.97 -11.39
C GLY A 10 8.91 12.04 -11.00
N LEU A 11 8.54 11.12 -11.89
CA LEU A 11 7.55 10.07 -11.64
C LEU A 11 7.97 9.15 -10.49
N ARG A 12 9.23 8.71 -10.45
CA ARG A 12 9.74 7.91 -9.32
C ARG A 12 9.67 8.66 -8.01
N MET A 13 10.06 9.94 -7.96
CA MET A 13 9.98 10.73 -6.74
C MET A 13 8.53 10.96 -6.32
N LEU A 14 7.62 11.25 -7.26
CA LEU A 14 6.20 11.43 -6.98
C LEU A 14 5.51 10.15 -6.54
N MET A 15 5.80 9.01 -7.17
CA MET A 15 5.32 7.71 -6.70
C MET A 15 5.93 7.39 -5.33
N ASN A 16 7.24 7.50 -5.14
CA ASN A 16 7.86 7.17 -3.87
C ASN A 16 7.36 8.09 -2.75
N LYS A 17 7.26 9.40 -2.95
CA LYS A 17 6.70 10.31 -1.95
C LYS A 17 5.19 10.16 -1.80
N GLY A 18 4.44 10.03 -2.88
CA GLY A 18 2.97 9.97 -2.89
C GLY A 18 2.43 8.65 -2.37
N ILE A 19 3.06 7.53 -2.71
CA ILE A 19 2.75 6.21 -2.17
C ILE A 19 3.22 6.15 -0.72
N ASN A 20 4.44 6.57 -0.37
CA ASN A 20 4.86 6.54 1.03
C ASN A 20 4.02 7.46 1.90
N LYS A 21 3.73 8.72 1.51
CA LYS A 21 2.80 9.59 2.27
C LYS A 21 1.38 9.04 2.24
N GLY A 22 0.91 8.48 1.13
CA GLY A 22 -0.44 7.94 1.01
C GLY A 22 -0.64 6.72 1.90
N ILE A 23 0.35 5.82 1.93
CA ILE A 23 0.39 4.66 2.81
C ILE A 23 0.63 5.09 4.25
N ASP A 24 1.58 5.99 4.54
CA ASP A 24 1.79 6.48 5.92
C ASP A 24 0.56 7.23 6.42
N MET A 25 -0.12 8.00 5.57
CA MET A 25 -1.34 8.69 5.94
C MET A 25 -2.48 7.69 6.10
N ALA A 26 -2.63 6.69 5.23
CA ALA A 26 -3.62 5.63 5.39
C ALA A 26 -3.34 4.74 6.61
N ALA A 27 -2.07 4.49 6.92
CA ALA A 27 -1.61 3.69 8.06
C ALA A 27 -1.68 4.47 9.36
N LYS A 28 -1.35 5.77 9.37
CA LYS A 28 -1.51 6.67 10.53
C LYS A 28 -2.96 7.08 10.77
N ARG A 29 -3.79 7.09 9.72
CA ARG A 29 -5.24 7.33 9.79
C ARG A 29 -6.02 6.05 10.06
N GLY A 30 -5.41 4.88 9.85
CA GLY A 30 -5.81 3.63 10.49
C GLY A 30 -5.46 3.71 11.97
N LYS A 31 -6.42 4.14 12.79
CA LYS A 31 -6.27 4.21 14.25
C LYS A 31 -5.71 2.89 14.80
N ARG A 32 -5.00 2.92 15.93
CA ARG A 32 -4.63 1.69 16.65
C ARG A 32 -5.91 0.90 16.92
N ALA A 33 -5.88 -0.44 16.88
CA ALA A 33 -7.08 -1.27 17.05
C ALA A 33 -7.83 -1.01 18.38
N GLU A 34 -7.10 -0.45 19.34
CA GLU A 34 -7.51 0.04 20.66
C GLU A 34 -8.42 1.29 20.58
N ASP A 35 -8.19 2.18 19.59
CA ASP A 35 -8.89 3.46 19.41
C ASP A 35 -9.91 3.44 18.26
N MET A 36 -10.10 2.29 17.59
CA MET A 36 -11.11 2.13 16.54
C MET A 36 -12.50 1.97 17.12
N THR A 37 -13.47 2.67 16.54
CA THR A 37 -14.89 2.38 16.79
C THR A 37 -15.25 0.98 16.27
N PRO A 38 -16.33 0.35 16.73
CA PRO A 38 -16.74 -0.97 16.27
C PRO A 38 -16.89 -1.07 14.74
N GLU A 39 -17.41 -0.02 14.09
CA GLU A 39 -17.56 0.00 12.63
C GLU A 39 -16.20 0.09 11.91
N GLU A 40 -15.29 0.92 12.40
CA GLU A 40 -13.93 1.05 11.85
C GLU A 40 -13.14 -0.26 11.98
N ARG A 41 -13.33 -1.00 13.07
CA ARG A 41 -12.70 -2.30 13.32
C ARG A 41 -13.19 -3.36 12.32
N GLN A 42 -14.45 -3.29 11.88
CA GLN A 42 -15.01 -4.19 10.89
C GLN A 42 -14.50 -3.89 9.48
N ALA A 43 -14.39 -2.60 9.13
CA ALA A 43 -13.76 -2.16 7.90
C ALA A 43 -12.27 -2.60 7.84
N ALA A 44 -11.53 -2.46 8.94
CA ALA A 44 -10.14 -2.92 9.04
C ALA A 44 -10.01 -4.44 8.92
N LYS A 45 -10.92 -5.22 9.52
CA LYS A 45 -10.97 -6.69 9.34
C LYS A 45 -11.21 -7.07 7.88
N ASN A 46 -12.13 -6.40 7.19
CA ASN A 46 -12.43 -6.67 5.78
C ASN A 46 -11.24 -6.31 4.88
N ALA A 47 -10.60 -5.15 5.13
CA ALA A 47 -9.38 -4.74 4.43
C ALA A 47 -8.22 -5.72 4.67
N GLY A 48 -8.02 -6.18 5.91
CA GLY A 48 -6.98 -7.13 6.28
C GLY A 48 -7.14 -8.50 5.60
N GLN A 49 -8.38 -8.99 5.47
CA GLN A 49 -8.69 -10.23 4.76
C GLN A 49 -8.38 -10.13 3.27
N ASN A 50 -8.77 -9.01 2.63
CA ASN A 50 -8.45 -8.78 1.22
C ASN A 50 -6.94 -8.67 0.98
N MET A 51 -6.23 -7.99 1.88
CA MET A 51 -4.78 -7.89 1.84
C MET A 51 -4.09 -9.26 2.01
N HIS A 52 -4.62 -10.13 2.87
CA HIS A 52 -4.11 -11.50 3.04
C HIS A 52 -4.28 -12.34 1.77
N LYS A 53 -5.44 -12.28 1.12
CA LYS A 53 -5.70 -12.97 -0.15
C LYS A 53 -4.76 -12.46 -1.25
N ALA A 54 -4.61 -11.14 -1.37
CA ALA A 54 -3.69 -10.52 -2.31
C ALA A 54 -2.24 -10.96 -2.06
N ARG A 55 -1.78 -10.98 -0.81
CA ARG A 55 -0.42 -11.41 -0.45
C ARG A 55 -0.15 -12.88 -0.77
N ARG A 56 -1.14 -13.76 -0.62
CA ARG A 56 -1.04 -15.16 -1.04
C ARG A 56 -0.90 -15.28 -2.56
N GLY A 57 -1.76 -14.59 -3.32
CA GLY A 57 -1.67 -14.55 -4.78
C GLY A 57 -0.32 -14.02 -5.26
N MET A 58 0.17 -12.93 -4.65
CA MET A 58 1.49 -12.36 -4.94
C MET A 58 2.64 -13.32 -4.65
N ASN A 59 2.57 -14.09 -3.55
CA ASN A 59 3.60 -15.07 -3.20
C ASN A 59 3.61 -16.25 -4.18
N ILE A 60 2.43 -16.70 -4.64
CA ILE A 60 2.32 -17.73 -5.69
C ILE A 60 2.90 -17.19 -6.99
N MET A 61 2.52 -15.98 -7.40
CA MET A 61 3.03 -15.33 -8.60
C MET A 61 4.55 -15.16 -8.56
N ARG A 62 5.11 -14.74 -7.41
CA ARG A 62 6.56 -14.66 -7.21
C ARG A 62 7.27 -16.01 -7.29
N ARG A 63 6.62 -17.10 -6.89
CA ARG A 63 7.17 -18.45 -7.03
C ARG A 63 7.15 -18.92 -8.48
N PHE A 64 6.14 -18.53 -9.26
CA PHE A 64 6.04 -18.84 -10.68
C PHE A 64 6.97 -18.01 -11.57
N MET A 65 7.28 -16.79 -11.14
CA MET A 65 8.17 -15.87 -11.87
C MET A 65 9.65 -16.08 -11.54
N ARG A 66 9.96 -16.96 -10.58
CA ARG A 66 11.31 -17.34 -10.19
C ARG A 66 11.72 -18.61 -10.93
#